data_AF-A0A3A1NAB2-F1
#
_entry.id   AF-A0A3A1NAB2-F1
#
_cell.length_a   1.000
_cell.length_b   1.000
_cell.length_c   1.000
_cell.angle_alpha   90.00
_cell.angle_beta   90.00
_cell.angle_gamma   90.00
#
_symmetry.space_group_name_H-M   'P 1'
#
loop_
_entity.id
_entity.type
_entity.pdbx_description
1 polymer ?
#
loop_
_entity_poly.entity_id
_entity_poly.type
_entity_poly.pdbx_seq_one_letter_code
_entity_poly.pdbx_strand_id
1 'polypeptide(L)' 'MRKLNTKQKVIFAMGVLGVLIGIYGRFNAWEYMDYFPFFYTGSTMMWIVFLPQKKSCYNPFRRKEAQKS' A
#
# COMPACT_ATOMS: atom_id res chain seq x y z
N MET A 1 17.31 -5.35 -0.84
CA MET A 1 16.13 -4.52 -0.51
C MET A 1 15.66 -3.80 -1.77
N ARG A 2 14.41 -3.99 -2.18
CA ARG A 2 13.86 -3.36 -3.39
C ARG A 2 13.75 -1.85 -3.17
N LYS A 3 14.31 -1.00 -4.04
CA LYS A 3 14.17 0.46 -3.93
C LYS A 3 12.68 0.82 -4.07
N LEU A 4 12.12 1.46 -3.05
CA LEU A 4 10.75 2.00 -3.08
C LEU A 4 10.72 3.23 -4.00
N ASN A 5 9.77 3.24 -4.92
CA ASN A 5 9.50 4.41 -5.78
C ASN A 5 8.94 5.59 -4.95
N THR A 6 9.01 6.81 -5.48
CA THR A 6 8.51 8.02 -4.78
C THR A 6 7.06 7.88 -4.33
N LYS A 7 6.18 7.33 -5.19
CA LYS A 7 4.78 7.07 -4.84
C LYS A 7 4.63 6.09 -3.67
N GLN A 8 5.42 5.02 -3.67
CA GLN A 8 5.44 4.03 -2.59
C GLN A 8 5.95 4.64 -1.27
N LYS A 9 6.95 5.52 -1.33
CA LYS A 9 7.42 6.24 -0.14
C LYS A 9 6.35 7.17 0.44
N VAL A 10 5.59 7.86 -0.41
CA VAL A 10 4.49 8.73 0.04
C VAL A 10 3.39 7.90 0.71
N ILE A 11 2.96 6.80 0.09
CA ILE A 11 1.97 5.87 0.67
C ILE A 11 2.46 5.32 2.00
N PHE A 12 3.75 4.94 2.08
CA PHE A 12 4.35 4.46 3.31
C PHE A 12 4.34 5.53 4.41
N ALA A 13 4.74 6.76 4.09
CA ALA A 13 4.74 7.88 5.04
C ALA A 13 3.33 8.21 5.56
N MET A 14 2.31 8.19 4.68
CA MET A 14 0.91 8.34 5.10
C MET A 14 0.46 7.19 6.00
N GLY A 15 0.87 5.95 5.69
CA GLY A 15 0.64 4.79 6.54
C GLY A 15 1.24 4.95 7.93
N VAL A 16 2.49 5.44 8.03
CA VAL A 16 3.15 5.77 9.30
C VAL A 16 2.34 6.78 10.10
N LEU A 17 1.92 7.88 9.47
CA LEU A 17 1.14 8.91 10.14
C LEU A 17 -0.20 8.35 10.67
N GLY A 18 -0.90 7.55 9.87
CA GLY A 18 -2.16 6.90 10.29
C GLY A 18 -1.98 5.97 11.49
N VAL A 19 -0.92 5.16 11.52
CA VAL A 19 -0.59 4.31 12.68
C VAL A 19 -0.28 5.16 13.91
N LEU A 20 0.52 6.21 13.77
CA LEU A 20 0.86 7.10 14.87
C LEU A 20 -0.38 7.81 15.44
N ILE A 21 -1.30 8.26 14.59
CA ILE A 21 -2.58 8.86 15.00
C ILE A 21 -3.43 7.83 15.76
N GLY A 22 -3.52 6.60 15.27
CA GLY A 22 -4.26 5.53 15.95
C GLY A 22 -3.67 5.19 17.33
N ILE A 23 -2.35 5.12 17.44
CA ILE A 23 -1.65 4.91 18.72
C ILE A 23 -1.88 6.10 19.66
N TYR A 24 -1.75 7.33 19.15
CA TYR A 24 -2.01 8.54 19.91
C TYR A 24 -3.45 8.58 20.44
N GLY A 25 -4.45 8.28 19.61
CA GLY A 25 -5.86 8.19 20.01
C GLY A 25 -6.06 7.15 21.12
N ARG A 26 -5.41 5.98 21.01
CA ARG A 26 -5.45 4.95 22.07
C ARG A 26 -4.92 5.47 23.40
N PHE A 27 -3.82 6.23 23.40
CA PHE A 27 -3.24 6.80 24.64
C PHE A 27 -4.06 7.96 25.21
N ASN A 28 -4.79 8.69 24.38
CA ASN A 28 -5.69 9.77 24.81
C ASN A 28 -7.11 9.28 25.12
N ALA A 29 -7.30 7.96 25.27
CA ALA A 29 -8.59 7.34 25.57
C ALA A 29 -9.71 7.68 24.57
N TRP A 30 -9.37 7.89 23.30
CA TRP A 30 -10.37 7.96 22.23
C TRP A 30 -11.18 6.67 22.18
N GLU A 31 -12.42 6.75 21.72
CA GLU A 31 -13.23 5.56 21.54
C GLU A 31 -12.59 4.64 20.51
N TYR A 32 -12.80 3.33 20.70
CA TYR A 32 -12.26 2.33 19.79
C TYR A 32 -12.64 2.62 18.33
N MET A 33 -13.88 3.05 18.09
CA MET A 33 -14.39 3.34 16.76
C MET A 33 -13.70 4.56 16.11
N ASP A 34 -13.08 5.43 16.89
CA ASP A 34 -12.42 6.63 16.38
C ASP A 34 -10.96 6.35 16.02
N TYR A 35 -10.20 5.68 16.89
CA TYR A 35 -8.76 5.47 16.65
C TYR A 35 -8.47 4.19 15.83
N PHE A 36 -9.34 3.17 15.91
CA PHE A 36 -9.11 1.89 15.24
C PHE A 36 -9.09 1.99 13.71
N PRO A 37 -9.97 2.76 13.04
CA PRO A 37 -9.90 2.93 11.59
C PRO A 37 -8.56 3.50 11.15
N PHE A 38 -8.03 4.54 11.81
CA PHE A 38 -6.73 5.12 11.47
C PHE A 38 -5.59 4.11 11.61
N PHE A 39 -5.59 3.36 12.72
CA PHE A 39 -4.61 2.32 12.98
C PHE A 39 -4.66 1.21 11.92
N TYR A 40 -5.87 0.73 11.61
CA TYR A 40 -6.10 -0.34 10.64
C TYR A 40 -5.72 0.11 9.21
N THR A 41 -6.19 1.27 8.77
CA THR A 41 -5.87 1.78 7.43
C THR A 41 -4.39 2.12 7.30
N GLY A 42 -3.79 2.71 8.35
CA GLY A 42 -2.36 3.07 8.35
C GLY A 42 -1.46 1.84 8.26
N SER A 43 -1.74 0.81 9.06
CA SER A 43 -1.00 -0.45 9.03
C SER A 43 -1.16 -1.19 7.71
N THR A 44 -2.35 -1.19 7.13
CA THR A 44 -2.62 -1.77 5.81
C THR A 44 -1.85 -1.04 4.70
N MET A 45 -1.83 0.30 4.73
CA MET A 45 -1.06 1.12 3.78
C MET A 45 0.45 0.91 3.91
N MET A 46 0.97 0.75 5.13
CA MET A 46 2.38 0.36 5.33
C MET A 46 2.68 -0.97 4.66
N TRP A 47 1.82 -1.98 4.84
CA TRP A 47 2.02 -3.31 4.28
C TRP A 47 1.95 -3.31 2.75
N ILE A 48 1.00 -2.59 2.14
CA ILE A 48 0.77 -2.61 0.69
C ILE A 48 2.00 -2.15 -0.12
N VAL A 49 2.86 -1.33 0.49
CA VAL A 49 4.07 -0.80 -0.13
C VAL A 49 5.12 -1.90 -0.38
N PHE A 50 5.12 -2.95 0.44
CA PHE A 50 6.04 -4.09 0.30
C PHE A 50 5.53 -5.16 -0.67
N LEU A 51 4.27 -5.08 -1.11
CA LEU A 51 3.77 -6.00 -2.11
C LEU A 51 4.58 -5.86 -3.41
N PRO A 52 4.96 -6.99 -4.03
CA PRO A 52 5.65 -6.94 -5.30
C PRO A 52 4.71 -6.28 -6.31
N GLN A 53 5.07 -5.08 -6.76
CA GLN A 53 4.46 -4.51 -7.96
C GLN A 53 4.86 -5.40 -9.13
N LYS A 54 4.07 -6.45 -9.39
CA LYS A 54 4.05 -7.11 -10.69
C LYS A 54 3.68 -5.99 -11.66
N LYS A 55 4.59 -5.62 -12.56
CA LYS A 55 4.23 -4.80 -13.72
C LYS A 55 2.97 -5.45 -14.29
N SER A 56 1.87 -4.71 -14.31
CA SER A 56 0.66 -5.16 -15.00
C SER A 56 1.10 -5.51 -16.42
N CYS A 57 1.16 -6.80 -16.72
CA CYS A 57 1.28 -7.26 -18.09
C CYS A 57 -0.11 -7.06 -18.69
N TYR A 58 -0.33 -5.87 -19.26
CA TYR A 58 -1.32 -5.71 -20.31
C TYR A 58 -0.56 -5.39 -21.59
N ASN A 59 -0.25 -6.43 -22.35
CA ASN A 59 0.04 -6.28 -23.77
C ASN A 59 -1.20 -6.71 -24.55
N PRO A 60 -2.12 -5.79 -24.87
CA PRO A 60 -3.35 -6.12 -25.60
C PRO A 60 -3.11 -6.60 -27.04
N PHE A 61 -1.87 -6.55 -27.54
CA PHE A 61 -1.53 -6.83 -28.94
C PHE A 61 -0.53 -7.96 -29.17
N ARG A 62 -0.21 -8.78 -28.16
CA ARG A 62 0.62 -9.98 -28.39
C ARG A 62 -0.22 -11.11 -29.03
N ARG A 63 -0.64 -10.90 -30.28
CA ARG A 63 -0.95 -12.02 -31.19
C ARG A 63 0.31 -12.86 -31.28
N LYS A 64 0.23 -14.13 -30.88
CA LYS A 64 1.23 -15.09 -31.33
C LYS A 64 1.08 -15.14 -32.84
N GLU A 65 2.10 -14.68 -33.56
CA GLU A 65 2.20 -14.93 -34.99
C GLU A 65 2.01 -16.44 -35.18
N ALA A 66 0.94 -16.83 -35.88
CA ALA A 66 0.79 -18.19 -36.32
C ALA A 66 1.98 -18.47 -37.25
N GLN A 67 2.88 -19.32 -36.76
CA GLN A 67 4.10 -19.71 -37.45
C GLN A 67 3.74 -20.11 -38.88
N LYS A 68 4.27 -19.36 -39.84
CA LYS A 68 4.02 -19.52 -41.27
C LYS A 68 4.95 -20.63 -41.80
N SER A 69 4.31 -21.59 -42.47
CA SER A 69 4.84 -22.67 -43.32
C SER A 69 5.53 -23.84 -42.65
#